data_AF-A0A4Q5LTC5-F1
#
_entry.id   AF-A0A4Q5LTC5-F1
#
_cell.length_a   1.000
_cell.length_b   1.000
_cell.length_c   1.000
_cell.angle_alpha   90.00
_cell.angle_beta   90.00
_cell.angle_gamma   90.00
#
_symmetry.space_group_name_H-M   'P 1'
#
loop_
_entity.id
_entity.type
_entity.pdbx_description
1 polymer ?
#
loop_
_entity_poly.entity_id
_entity_poly.type
_entity_poly.pdbx_seq_one_letter_code
_entity_poly.pdbx_strand_id
1 'polypeptide(L)'
;MTNEQVRIIRNTWRSLQGSDATLLGDVFYSRLFLKEPSLRKMFQVPREVQAKKLIDMLDLIVSRLDRIDEINDDIRQLAKRHTGYGVKPKHFEDVGKALLWTISKGLGNDWNKDVEAAWTACYATLTEAMLASENN
;
A
#
# COMPACT_ATOMS: atom_id res chain seq x y z
N MET A 1 1.32 8.22 13.91
CA MET A 1 -0.08 8.16 13.42
C MET A 1 -1.02 8.29 14.62
N THR A 2 -2.14 8.99 14.49
CA THR A 2 -3.09 9.21 15.60
C THR A 2 -4.17 8.12 15.65
N ASN A 3 -4.82 7.93 16.81
CA ASN A 3 -5.95 7.01 16.95
C ASN A 3 -7.09 7.32 15.97
N GLU A 4 -7.31 8.60 15.68
CA GLU A 4 -8.33 9.03 14.72
C GLU A 4 -7.95 8.64 13.28
N GLN A 5 -6.69 8.83 12.87
CA GLN A 5 -6.22 8.37 11.56
C GLN A 5 -6.37 6.85 11.41
N VAL A 6 -6.01 6.08 12.45
CA VAL A 6 -6.19 4.62 12.45
C VAL A 6 -7.66 4.24 12.26
N ARG A 7 -8.59 4.93 12.95
CA ARG A 7 -10.03 4.70 12.82
C ARG A 7 -10.53 4.99 11.41
N ILE A 8 -10.11 6.12 10.83
CA ILE A 8 -10.45 6.51 9.45
C ILE A 8 -9.97 5.46 8.45
N ILE A 9 -8.71 5.03 8.55
CA ILE A 9 -8.12 4.05 7.64
C ILE A 9 -8.87 2.72 7.75
N ARG A 10 -9.11 2.20 8.96
CA ARG A 10 -9.83 0.93 9.15
C ARG A 10 -11.26 0.98 8.59
N ASN A 11 -11.97 2.08 8.79
CA ASN A 11 -13.35 2.21 8.32
C ASN A 11 -13.42 2.31 6.79
N THR A 12 -12.55 3.13 6.19
CA THR A 12 -12.49 3.30 4.73
C THR A 12 -11.88 2.10 4.02
N TRP A 13 -10.95 1.38 4.65
CA TRP A 13 -10.47 0.11 4.11
C TRP A 13 -11.60 -0.94 4.09
N ARG A 14 -12.38 -1.04 5.16
CA ARG A 14 -13.52 -1.96 5.22
C ARG A 14 -14.56 -1.70 4.12
N SER A 15 -14.81 -0.43 3.77
CA SER A 15 -15.74 -0.11 2.67
C SER A 15 -15.18 -0.45 1.29
N LEU A 16 -13.85 -0.47 1.13
CA LEU A 16 -13.16 -0.89 -0.10
C LEU A 16 -13.10 -2.41 -0.27
N GLN A 17 -13.06 -3.17 0.83
CA GLN A 17 -13.04 -4.64 0.85
C GLN A 17 -14.40 -5.28 0.55
N GLY A 18 -15.26 -4.64 -0.26
CA GLY A 18 -16.49 -5.24 -0.78
C GLY A 18 -16.23 -6.48 -1.66
N SER A 19 -17.21 -6.87 -2.48
CA SER A 19 -17.29 -8.19 -3.14
C SER A 19 -16.10 -8.63 -4.00
N ASP A 20 -15.16 -7.75 -4.37
CA ASP A 20 -14.01 -8.08 -5.22
C ASP A 20 -12.73 -7.32 -4.85
N ALA A 21 -11.93 -7.90 -3.95
CA ALA A 21 -10.59 -7.44 -3.61
C ALA A 21 -9.61 -7.45 -4.81
N THR A 22 -9.80 -8.37 -5.76
CA THR A 22 -8.94 -8.48 -6.95
C THR A 22 -9.09 -7.25 -7.84
N LEU A 23 -10.32 -6.72 -7.97
CA LEU A 23 -10.58 -5.50 -8.73
C LEU A 23 -9.75 -4.30 -8.22
N LEU A 24 -9.62 -4.12 -6.92
CA LEU A 24 -8.85 -3.00 -6.36
C LEU A 24 -7.35 -3.11 -6.73
N GLY A 25 -6.79 -4.31 -6.63
CA GLY A 25 -5.42 -4.59 -7.05
C GLY A 25 -5.21 -4.42 -8.55
N ASP A 26 -6.19 -4.80 -9.38
CA ASP A 26 -6.15 -4.61 -10.83
C ASP A 26 -6.18 -3.14 -11.24
N VAL A 27 -7.01 -2.34 -10.59
CA VAL A 27 -7.05 -0.88 -10.78
C VAL A 27 -5.71 -0.26 -10.40
N PHE A 28 -5.13 -0.69 -9.27
CA PHE A 28 -3.81 -0.26 -8.83
C PHE A 28 -2.72 -0.55 -9.86
N TYR A 29 -2.57 -1.80 -10.31
CA TYR A 29 -1.52 -2.16 -11.27
C TYR A 29 -1.73 -1.51 -12.63
N SER A 30 -2.98 -1.36 -13.06
CA SER A 30 -3.31 -0.63 -14.29
C SER A 30 -2.88 0.83 -14.18
N ARG A 31 -3.16 1.49 -13.04
CA ARG A 31 -2.73 2.86 -12.79
C ARG A 31 -1.21 3.00 -12.72
N LEU A 32 -0.55 2.13 -11.95
CA LEU A 32 0.90 2.14 -11.76
C LEU A 32 1.61 2.02 -13.11
N PHE A 33 1.24 1.04 -13.92
CA PHE A 33 1.93 0.78 -15.19
C PHE A 33 1.54 1.73 -16.32
N LEU A 34 0.41 2.43 -16.19
CA LEU A 34 0.07 3.53 -17.08
C LEU A 34 0.98 4.74 -16.81
N LYS A 35 1.33 5.00 -15.55
CA LYS A 35 2.17 6.14 -15.15
C LYS A 35 3.66 5.83 -15.22
N GLU A 36 4.06 4.64 -14.83
CA GLU A 36 5.46 4.18 -14.84
C GLU A 36 5.57 2.80 -15.52
N PRO A 37 5.56 2.77 -16.87
CA PRO A 37 5.60 1.51 -17.62
C PRO A 37 6.85 0.66 -17.36
N SER A 38 7.96 1.29 -16.96
CA SER A 38 9.23 0.65 -16.66
C SER A 38 9.12 -0.34 -15.49
N LEU A 39 8.23 -0.08 -14.52
CA LEU A 39 8.04 -0.92 -13.34
C LEU A 39 7.45 -2.29 -13.66
N ARG A 40 6.79 -2.48 -14.82
CA ARG A 40 6.24 -3.79 -15.24
C ARG A 40 7.26 -4.92 -15.14
N LYS A 41 8.52 -4.62 -15.49
CA LYS A 41 9.60 -5.63 -15.51
C LYS A 41 9.95 -6.18 -14.12
N MET A 42 9.63 -5.42 -13.06
CA MET A 42 9.85 -5.81 -11.67
C MET A 42 8.76 -6.76 -11.14
N PHE A 43 7.69 -6.94 -11.91
CA PHE A 43 6.50 -7.67 -11.50
C PHE A 43 6.22 -8.83 -12.46
N GLN A 44 6.84 -9.97 -12.19
CA GLN A 44 6.90 -11.12 -13.12
C GLN A 44 5.88 -12.22 -12.82
N VAL A 45 4.99 -12.02 -11.84
CA VAL A 45 3.94 -12.99 -11.49
C VAL A 45 2.63 -12.60 -12.20
N PRO A 46 1.69 -13.55 -12.39
CA PRO A 46 0.37 -13.23 -12.92
C PRO A 46 -0.30 -12.11 -12.13
N ARG A 47 -0.97 -11.19 -12.83
CA ARG A 47 -1.54 -9.98 -12.25
C ARG A 47 -2.47 -10.27 -11.08
N GLU A 48 -3.34 -11.26 -11.21
CA GLU A 48 -4.29 -11.67 -10.16
C GLU A 48 -3.60 -12.11 -8.87
N VAL A 49 -2.54 -12.93 -9.00
CA VAL A 49 -1.71 -13.35 -7.87
C VAL A 49 -1.05 -12.16 -7.20
N GLN A 50 -0.65 -11.18 -8.01
CA GLN A 50 -0.02 -9.97 -7.51
C GLN A 50 -0.99 -9.03 -6.80
N ALA A 51 -2.17 -8.83 -7.38
CA ALA A 51 -3.27 -8.06 -6.82
C ALA A 51 -3.65 -8.64 -5.46
N LYS A 52 -3.84 -9.96 -5.38
CA LYS A 52 -4.12 -10.64 -4.12
C LYS A 52 -3.02 -10.40 -3.07
N LYS A 53 -1.74 -10.58 -3.43
CA LYS A 53 -0.62 -10.33 -2.50
C LYS A 53 -0.57 -8.89 -1.99
N LEU A 54 -0.89 -7.92 -2.83
CA LEU A 54 -0.97 -6.52 -2.44
C LEU A 54 -2.09 -6.30 -1.42
N ILE A 55 -3.28 -6.81 -1.69
CA ILE A 55 -4.43 -6.66 -0.77
C ILE A 55 -4.17 -7.37 0.55
N ASP A 56 -3.71 -8.62 0.54
CA ASP A 56 -3.40 -9.37 1.77
C ASP A 56 -2.35 -8.63 2.63
N MET A 57 -1.40 -7.94 2.00
CA MET A 57 -0.39 -7.13 2.68
C MET A 57 -0.98 -5.84 3.27
N LEU A 58 -1.84 -5.14 2.52
CA LEU A 58 -2.55 -3.95 3.01
C LEU A 58 -3.50 -4.31 4.17
N ASP A 59 -4.20 -5.45 4.09
CA ASP A 59 -5.05 -5.98 5.15
C ASP A 59 -4.27 -6.19 6.45
N LEU A 60 -3.11 -6.86 6.35
CA LEU A 60 -2.24 -7.09 7.49
C LEU A 60 -1.82 -5.77 8.14
N ILE A 61 -1.37 -4.81 7.32
CA ILE A 61 -0.95 -3.50 7.81
C ILE A 61 -2.10 -2.75 8.47
N VAL A 62 -3.25 -2.63 7.80
CA VAL A 62 -4.43 -1.92 8.33
C VAL A 62 -4.89 -2.54 9.66
N SER A 63 -4.80 -3.86 9.79
CA SER A 63 -5.14 -4.56 11.03
C SER A 63 -4.18 -4.24 12.19
N ARG A 64 -2.93 -3.84 11.89
CA ARG A 64 -1.84 -3.63 12.86
C ARG A 64 -1.37 -2.18 12.99
N LEU A 65 -2.06 -1.21 12.41
CA LEU A 65 -1.64 0.21 12.42
C LEU A 65 -1.41 0.81 13.81
N ASP A 66 -2.13 0.36 14.83
CA ASP A 66 -1.97 0.78 16.23
C ASP A 66 -0.86 0.03 16.98
N ARG A 67 -0.29 -1.00 16.35
CA ARG A 67 0.70 -1.92 16.92
C ARG A 67 1.76 -2.25 15.88
N ILE A 68 2.20 -1.23 15.14
CA ILE A 68 3.13 -1.41 14.02
C ILE A 68 4.45 -2.01 14.48
N ASP A 69 4.82 -1.77 15.75
CA ASP A 69 6.00 -2.37 16.38
C ASP A 69 5.94 -3.91 16.43
N GLU A 70 4.74 -4.50 16.49
CA GLU A 70 4.54 -5.95 16.51
C GLU A 70 4.81 -6.60 15.15
N ILE A 71 4.78 -5.83 14.04
CA ILE A 71 5.04 -6.34 12.69
C ILE A 71 6.42 -5.94 12.16
N ASN A 72 7.31 -5.46 13.04
CA ASN A 72 8.65 -5.04 12.67
C ASN A 72 9.46 -6.15 11.97
N ASP A 73 9.33 -7.41 12.41
CA ASP A 73 9.99 -8.54 11.74
C ASP A 73 9.44 -8.82 10.33
N ASP A 74 8.12 -8.68 10.15
CA ASP A 74 7.49 -8.84 8.84
C ASP A 74 7.91 -7.72 7.88
N ILE A 75 7.98 -6.48 8.39
CA ILE A 75 8.47 -5.31 7.65
C ILE A 75 9.94 -5.51 7.25
N ARG A 76 10.80 -5.98 8.17
CA ARG A 76 12.22 -6.27 7.85
C ARG A 76 12.35 -7.32 6.75
N GLN A 77 11.59 -8.42 6.84
CA GLN A 77 11.60 -9.46 5.81
C GLN A 77 11.05 -8.94 4.47
N LEU A 78 10.03 -8.07 4.51
CA LEU A 78 9.50 -7.40 3.33
C LEU A 78 10.53 -6.48 2.70
N ALA A 79 11.22 -5.66 3.51
CA ALA A 79 12.30 -4.76 3.09
C ALA A 79 13.43 -5.52 2.41
N LYS A 80 13.94 -6.59 3.03
CA LYS A 80 14.98 -7.45 2.44
C LYS A 80 14.60 -8.00 1.06
N ARG A 81 13.32 -8.39 0.88
CA ARG A 81 12.81 -8.82 -0.43
C ARG A 81 12.78 -7.65 -1.42
N HIS A 82 12.33 -6.47 -1.00
CA HIS A 82 12.30 -5.27 -1.85
C HIS A 82 13.69 -4.85 -2.32
N THR A 83 14.69 -4.90 -1.42
CA THR A 83 16.10 -4.72 -1.79
C THR A 83 16.54 -5.76 -2.83
N GLY A 84 16.22 -7.04 -2.59
CA GLY A 84 16.54 -8.13 -3.52
C GLY A 84 15.89 -7.97 -4.90
N TYR A 85 14.73 -7.31 -4.98
CA TYR A 85 14.06 -6.98 -6.24
C TYR A 85 14.65 -5.74 -6.94
N GLY A 86 15.60 -5.03 -6.31
CA GLY A 86 16.15 -3.79 -6.84
C GLY A 86 15.19 -2.59 -6.72
N VAL A 87 14.31 -2.60 -5.72
CA VAL A 87 13.46 -1.46 -5.40
C VAL A 87 14.33 -0.27 -4.97
N LYS A 88 13.95 0.92 -5.40
CA LYS A 88 14.63 2.18 -5.11
C LYS A 88 13.66 3.12 -4.40
N PRO A 89 14.15 4.12 -3.64
CA PRO A 89 13.30 5.14 -3.01
C PRO A 89 12.27 5.76 -3.97
N LYS A 90 12.67 6.06 -5.21
CA LYS A 90 11.76 6.59 -6.25
C LYS A 90 10.56 5.68 -6.54
N HIS A 91 10.74 4.35 -6.49
CA HIS A 91 9.64 3.42 -6.77
C HIS A 91 8.55 3.51 -5.70
N PHE A 92 8.89 3.80 -4.43
CA PHE A 92 7.89 4.05 -3.39
C PHE A 92 7.06 5.29 -3.70
N GLU A 93 7.65 6.36 -4.21
CA GLU A 93 6.88 7.54 -4.62
C GLU A 93 5.85 7.21 -5.71
N ASP A 94 6.26 6.46 -6.73
CA ASP A 94 5.41 6.07 -7.85
C ASP A 94 4.29 5.10 -7.40
N VAL A 95 4.60 4.15 -6.52
CA VAL A 95 3.65 3.23 -5.89
C VAL A 95 2.65 3.97 -5.00
N GLY A 96 3.11 4.89 -4.16
CA GLY A 96 2.26 5.69 -3.27
C GLY A 96 1.23 6.51 -4.04
N LYS A 97 1.66 7.19 -5.12
CA LYS A 97 0.74 7.94 -6.01
C LYS A 97 -0.32 7.04 -6.64
N ALA A 98 0.07 5.84 -7.10
CA ALA A 98 -0.87 4.89 -7.70
C ALA A 98 -1.84 4.33 -6.66
N LEU A 99 -1.37 4.03 -5.45
CA LEU A 99 -2.18 3.48 -4.36
C LEU A 99 -3.21 4.50 -3.86
N LEU A 100 -2.78 5.72 -3.51
CA LEU A 100 -3.68 6.78 -3.05
C LEU A 100 -4.73 7.13 -4.11
N TRP A 101 -4.33 7.19 -5.39
CA TRP A 101 -5.28 7.39 -6.49
C TRP A 101 -6.31 6.26 -6.56
N THR A 102 -5.87 5.01 -6.37
CA THR A 102 -6.76 3.83 -6.44
C THR A 102 -7.76 3.83 -5.29
N ILE A 103 -7.31 4.09 -4.06
CA ILE A 103 -8.15 4.23 -2.88
C ILE A 103 -9.17 5.37 -3.06
N SER A 104 -8.72 6.53 -3.57
CA SER A 104 -9.60 7.65 -3.90
C SER A 104 -10.70 7.27 -4.90
N LYS A 105 -10.37 6.47 -5.92
CA LYS A 105 -11.38 5.99 -6.88
C LYS A 105 -12.31 4.95 -6.32
N GLY A 106 -11.84 4.05 -5.45
CA GLY A 106 -12.69 3.08 -4.79
C GLY A 106 -13.65 3.71 -3.77
N LEU A 107 -13.22 4.76 -3.07
CA LEU A 107 -14.06 5.46 -2.09
C LEU A 107 -15.01 6.48 -2.70
N GLY A 108 -14.69 7.01 -3.89
CA GLY A 108 -15.56 7.96 -4.59
C GLY A 108 -15.86 9.20 -3.73
N ASN A 109 -17.13 9.40 -3.38
CA ASN A 109 -17.58 10.53 -2.58
C ASN A 109 -17.11 10.48 -1.12
N ASP A 110 -16.71 9.30 -0.62
CA ASP A 110 -16.18 9.13 0.73
C ASP A 110 -14.71 9.57 0.83
N TRP A 111 -14.04 9.86 -0.29
CA TRP A 111 -12.70 10.43 -0.31
C TRP A 111 -12.72 11.92 0.00
N ASN A 112 -12.49 12.27 1.26
CA ASN A 112 -12.35 13.65 1.74
C ASN A 112 -10.93 13.95 2.26
N LYS A 113 -10.69 15.20 2.69
CA LYS A 113 -9.36 15.66 3.13
C LYS A 113 -8.81 14.86 4.33
N ASP A 114 -9.67 14.46 5.26
CA ASP A 114 -9.23 13.71 6.45
C ASP A 114 -8.84 12.27 6.07
N VAL A 115 -9.58 11.67 5.14
CA VAL A 115 -9.27 10.35 4.57
C VAL A 115 -7.96 10.40 3.78
N GLU A 116 -7.77 11.40 2.93
CA GLU A 116 -6.53 11.60 2.17
C GLU A 116 -5.33 11.78 3.10
N ALA A 117 -5.46 12.62 4.12
CA ALA A 117 -4.40 12.87 5.09
C ALA A 117 -4.05 11.58 5.88
N ALA A 118 -5.06 10.81 6.29
CA ALA A 118 -4.85 9.57 7.02
C ALA A 118 -4.13 8.51 6.16
N TRP A 119 -4.58 8.27 4.93
CA TRP A 119 -3.94 7.32 4.03
C TRP A 119 -2.55 7.75 3.58
N THR A 120 -2.32 9.04 3.37
CA THR A 120 -0.99 9.58 3.06
C THR A 120 -0.02 9.35 4.22
N ALA A 121 -0.45 9.64 5.45
CA ALA A 121 0.35 9.39 6.65
C ALA A 121 0.64 7.90 6.84
N CYS A 122 -0.35 7.04 6.62
CA CYS A 122 -0.18 5.58 6.66
C CYS A 122 0.89 5.11 5.68
N TYR A 123 0.81 5.55 4.42
CA TYR A 123 1.77 5.16 3.39
C TYR A 123 3.20 5.66 3.71
N ALA A 124 3.30 6.89 4.21
CA ALA A 124 4.58 7.47 4.63
C ALA A 124 5.23 6.65 5.75
N THR A 125 4.48 6.33 6.81
CA THR A 125 4.98 5.50 7.93
C THR A 125 5.50 4.14 7.46
N LEU A 126 4.79 3.48 6.54
CA LEU A 126 5.22 2.19 5.99
C LEU A 126 6.49 2.30 5.15
N THR A 127 6.55 3.35 4.31
CA THR A 127 7.70 3.60 3.45
C THR A 127 8.94 3.92 4.30
N GLU A 128 8.79 4.73 5.35
CA GLU A 128 9.85 5.01 6.32
C GLU A 128 10.34 3.73 7.01
N ALA A 129 9.43 2.87 7.49
CA ALA A 129 9.79 1.62 8.14
C ALA A 129 10.53 0.65 7.20
N MET A 130 10.11 0.58 5.94
CA MET A 130 10.76 -0.21 4.89
C MET A 130 12.17 0.31 4.62
N LEU A 131 12.32 1.61 4.32
CA LEU A 131 13.61 2.23 4.01
C LEU A 131 14.59 2.19 5.20
N ALA A 132 14.10 2.35 6.42
CA ALA A 132 14.92 2.23 7.63
C ALA A 132 15.44 0.80 7.81
N SER A 133 14.64 -0.20 7.43
CA SER A 133 15.01 -1.61 7.53
C SER A 133 15.98 -2.07 6.43
N GLU A 134 16.10 -1.33 5.31
CA GLU A 134 17.05 -1.62 4.23
C GLU A 134 18.51 -1.23 4.58
N ASN A 135 18.70 -0.34 5.57
CA ASN A 135 20.00 0.20 5.95
C ASN A 135 20.64 -0.51 7.16
N ASN A 136 20.07 -1.61 7.64
CA ASN A 136 20.56 -2.45 8.76
C ASN A 136 20.96 -3.85 8.27
#